data_AF-A0A1V4X4Z1-F1
#
_entry.id   AF-A0A1V4X4Z1-F1
#
_cell.length_a   1.000
_cell.length_b   1.000
_cell.length_c   1.000
_cell.angle_alpha   90.00
_cell.angle_beta   90.00
_cell.angle_gamma   90.00
#
_symmetry.space_group_name_H-M   'P 1'
#
loop_
_entity.id
_entity.type
_entity.pdbx_description
1 polymer ?
#
loop_
_entity_poly.entity_id
_entity_poly.type
_entity_poly.pdbx_seq_one_letter_code
_entity_poly.pdbx_strand_id
1 'polypeptide(L)'
;MPRCRILFICLAFVFVLSCGPSPSGRDGSPIDVLQPPEMESRKPEIIRLSRDGYDITITRKAGYTVRGIVVGRENYTSGWNALISPADVALCWGKIAENETYRRLKWSQGNRWYFWRAGEDFGYSNDFIAGHSSNNHLIPATPNLEKAVKTLRVGDAVELTGHLVDVAATKKSQDYWWRSSMTTSDRGEGACEILYLTRLRVHGKVYQ
;
A
#
# COMPACT_ATOMS: atom_id res chain seq x y z
N MET A 1 13.51 -46.55 -51.73
CA MET A 1 14.32 -46.11 -50.56
C MET A 1 14.01 -44.64 -50.28
N PRO A 2 13.93 -44.21 -49.01
CA PRO A 2 12.71 -43.63 -48.44
C PRO A 2 12.52 -42.12 -48.65
N ARG A 3 11.26 -41.71 -48.79
CA ARG A 3 10.81 -40.30 -48.79
C ARG A 3 10.87 -39.75 -47.37
N CYS A 4 11.80 -38.83 -47.13
CA CYS A 4 11.94 -38.10 -45.87
C CYS A 4 10.77 -37.12 -45.71
N ARG A 5 9.85 -37.39 -44.78
CA ARG A 5 8.80 -36.45 -44.38
C ARG A 5 9.37 -35.53 -43.30
N ILE A 6 9.68 -34.29 -43.67
CA ILE A 6 10.05 -33.24 -42.71
C ILE A 6 8.77 -32.82 -41.98
N LEU A 7 8.66 -33.22 -40.72
CA LEU A 7 7.60 -32.81 -39.81
C LEU A 7 7.93 -31.39 -39.31
N PHE A 8 7.24 -30.37 -39.83
CA PHE A 8 7.29 -29.03 -39.25
C PHE A 8 6.55 -29.04 -37.92
N ILE A 9 7.31 -29.08 -36.82
CA ILE A 9 6.78 -28.84 -35.48
C ILE A 9 6.62 -27.33 -35.34
N CYS A 10 5.41 -26.84 -35.55
CA CYS A 10 5.04 -25.48 -35.17
C CYS A 10 5.05 -25.38 -33.64
N LEU A 11 6.15 -24.90 -33.05
CA LEU A 11 6.16 -24.46 -31.66
C LEU A 11 5.24 -23.25 -31.53
N ALA A 12 3.99 -23.48 -31.12
CA ALA A 12 3.10 -22.42 -30.70
C ALA A 12 3.64 -21.86 -29.37
N PHE A 13 4.33 -20.72 -29.44
CA PHE A 13 4.64 -19.92 -28.26
C PHE A 13 3.32 -19.37 -27.72
N VAL A 14 2.75 -20.05 -26.72
CA VAL A 14 1.69 -19.49 -25.89
C VAL A 14 2.30 -18.33 -25.12
N PHE A 15 2.10 -17.11 -25.62
CA PHE A 15 2.36 -15.90 -24.85
C PHE A 15 1.40 -15.90 -23.67
N VAL A 16 1.87 -16.37 -22.52
CA VAL A 16 1.16 -16.20 -21.25
C VAL A 16 1.13 -14.69 -20.99
N LEU A 17 0.01 -14.04 -21.30
CA LEU A 17 -0.25 -12.68 -20.86
C LEU A 17 -0.15 -12.68 -19.33
N SER A 18 0.95 -12.15 -18.81
CA SER A 18 1.16 -12.03 -17.38
C SER A 18 0.05 -11.16 -16.80
N CYS A 19 -0.89 -11.78 -16.09
CA CYS A 19 -1.94 -11.07 -15.34
C CYS A 19 -1.38 -10.23 -14.18
N GLY A 20 -0.11 -10.41 -13.83
CA GLY A 20 0.58 -9.69 -12.76
C GLY A 20 0.99 -8.26 -13.12
N PRO A 21 1.40 -7.47 -12.11
CA PRO A 21 1.96 -6.14 -12.33
C PRO A 21 3.26 -6.23 -13.13
N SER A 22 3.49 -5.25 -13.99
CA SER A 22 4.76 -5.10 -14.73
C SER A 22 5.59 -4.01 -14.08
N PRO A 23 6.81 -4.29 -13.60
CA PRO A 23 7.67 -3.26 -13.03
C PRO A 23 7.93 -2.15 -14.05
N SER A 24 7.76 -0.89 -13.65
CA SER A 24 8.14 0.28 -14.44
C SER A 24 9.67 0.51 -14.41
N GLY A 25 10.35 -0.09 -13.43
CA GLY A 25 11.81 -0.05 -13.31
C GLY A 25 12.36 -1.04 -12.30
N ARG A 26 13.67 -0.98 -12.10
CA ARG A 26 14.39 -1.73 -11.06
C ARG A 26 15.24 -0.79 -10.24
N ASP A 27 15.28 -1.05 -8.94
CA ASP A 27 16.09 -0.34 -7.97
C ASP A 27 16.45 -1.34 -6.88
N GLY A 28 17.65 -1.91 -6.97
CA GLY A 28 18.15 -2.93 -6.05
C GLY A 28 18.78 -2.37 -4.78
N SER A 29 18.72 -1.04 -4.56
CA SER A 29 19.20 -0.46 -3.31
C SER A 29 18.38 -0.99 -2.12
N PRO A 30 19.01 -1.25 -0.96
CA PRO A 30 18.29 -1.63 0.24
C PRO A 30 17.25 -0.56 0.61
N ILE A 31 16.05 -1.01 1.00
CA ILE A 31 15.03 -0.13 1.56
C ILE A 31 15.39 0.10 3.03
N ASP A 32 15.71 1.35 3.39
CA ASP A 32 15.98 1.72 4.78
C ASP A 32 14.67 1.77 5.58
N VAL A 33 14.39 0.67 6.30
CA VAL A 33 13.21 0.52 7.17
C VAL A 33 13.43 1.07 8.57
N LEU A 34 14.58 1.72 8.85
CA LEU A 34 14.88 2.26 10.18
C LEU A 34 14.41 3.71 10.35
N GLN A 35 14.10 4.41 9.26
CA GLN A 35 13.66 5.81 9.30
C GLN A 35 12.15 5.93 9.56
N PRO A 36 11.71 7.00 10.25
CA PRO A 36 10.31 7.35 10.29
C PRO A 36 9.81 7.81 8.90
N PRO A 37 8.48 7.89 8.69
CA PRO A 37 7.91 8.44 7.47
C PRO A 37 8.34 9.90 7.25
N GLU A 38 8.59 10.25 6.00
CA GLU A 38 8.92 11.59 5.55
C GLU A 38 7.65 12.29 5.05
N MET A 39 7.43 13.54 5.48
CA MET A 39 6.32 14.37 5.04
C MET A 39 6.81 15.71 4.50
N GLU A 40 6.31 16.09 3.33
CA GLU A 40 6.62 17.36 2.68
C GLU A 40 5.35 18.20 2.51
N SER A 41 5.39 19.45 2.96
CA SER A 41 4.31 20.40 2.70
C SER A 41 4.18 20.66 1.20
N ARG A 42 2.94 20.61 0.68
CA ARG A 42 2.63 20.91 -0.73
C ARG A 42 1.39 21.76 -0.82
N LYS A 43 1.29 22.53 -1.92
CA LYS A 43 0.03 23.19 -2.26
C LYS A 43 -1.01 22.12 -2.58
N PRO A 44 -2.25 22.23 -2.06
CA PRO A 44 -3.26 21.23 -2.35
C PRO A 44 -3.58 21.13 -3.84
N GLU A 45 -3.68 19.90 -4.34
CA GLU A 45 -4.06 19.60 -5.72
C GLU A 45 -5.26 18.66 -5.72
N ILE A 46 -6.22 18.92 -6.60
CA ILE A 46 -7.49 18.20 -6.64
C ILE A 46 -7.51 17.25 -7.84
N ILE A 47 -7.83 15.99 -7.59
CA ILE A 47 -8.17 15.00 -8.61
C ILE A 47 -9.67 14.74 -8.50
N ARG A 48 -10.37 14.73 -9.65
CA ARG A 48 -11.78 14.35 -9.73
C ARG A 48 -11.93 13.13 -10.61
N LEU A 49 -12.73 12.18 -10.17
CA LEU A 49 -13.09 11.00 -10.95
C LEU A 49 -14.50 10.54 -10.61
N SER A 50 -15.12 9.78 -11.51
CA SER A 50 -16.40 9.11 -11.23
C SER A 50 -16.23 7.60 -11.33
N ARG A 51 -16.75 6.85 -10.34
CA ARG A 51 -16.66 5.38 -10.29
C ARG A 51 -17.89 4.79 -9.63
N ASP A 52 -18.52 3.80 -10.26
CA ASP A 52 -19.73 3.12 -9.76
C ASP A 52 -20.86 4.07 -9.30
N GLY A 53 -21.01 5.19 -10.02
CA GLY A 53 -21.99 6.24 -9.74
C GLY A 53 -21.65 7.15 -8.56
N TYR A 54 -20.43 7.08 -8.03
CA TYR A 54 -19.88 8.06 -7.10
C TYR A 54 -19.09 9.12 -7.87
N ASP A 55 -19.32 10.38 -7.57
CA ASP A 55 -18.45 11.49 -7.95
C ASP A 55 -17.47 11.73 -6.81
N ILE A 56 -16.18 11.50 -7.07
CA ILE A 56 -15.13 11.45 -6.04
C ILE A 56 -14.15 12.60 -6.27
N THR A 57 -13.87 13.33 -5.21
CA THR A 57 -12.85 14.39 -5.16
C THR A 57 -11.76 13.97 -4.18
N ILE A 58 -10.53 13.82 -4.68
CA ILE A 58 -9.34 13.54 -3.89
C ILE A 58 -8.52 14.84 -3.80
N THR A 59 -8.30 15.32 -2.59
CA THR A 59 -7.48 16.51 -2.33
C THR A 59 -6.15 16.08 -1.76
N ARG A 60 -5.06 16.24 -2.53
CA ARG A 60 -3.69 15.97 -2.08
C ARG A 60 -3.24 17.05 -1.11
N LYS A 61 -2.73 16.67 0.06
CA LYS A 61 -2.42 17.59 1.17
C LYS A 61 -0.91 17.74 1.40
N ALA A 62 -0.18 16.62 1.40
CA ALA A 62 1.26 16.60 1.63
C ALA A 62 1.90 15.50 0.78
N GLY A 63 3.17 15.68 0.40
CA GLY A 63 3.98 14.56 -0.08
C GLY A 63 4.31 13.64 1.08
N TYR A 64 4.33 12.33 0.84
CA TYR A 64 4.56 11.34 1.88
C TYR A 64 5.35 10.15 1.34
N THR A 65 6.37 9.76 2.09
CA THR A 65 7.13 8.54 1.85
C THR A 65 7.25 7.76 3.15
N VAL A 66 6.84 6.49 3.13
CA VAL A 66 7.05 5.56 4.24
C VAL A 66 7.84 4.35 3.76
N ARG A 67 8.81 3.95 4.58
CA ARG A 67 9.62 2.75 4.39
C ARG A 67 9.42 1.84 5.58
N GLY A 68 9.13 0.57 5.35
CA GLY A 68 8.84 -0.34 6.44
C GLY A 68 8.70 -1.78 6.00
N ILE A 69 8.52 -2.64 6.99
CA ILE A 69 8.16 -4.04 6.80
C ILE A 69 6.65 -4.16 6.84
N VAL A 70 6.07 -4.86 5.87
CA VAL A 70 4.65 -5.23 5.88
C VAL A 70 4.40 -6.20 7.02
N VAL A 71 3.60 -5.78 8.00
CA VAL A 71 3.21 -6.61 9.16
C VAL A 71 1.76 -7.12 9.05
N GLY A 72 0.97 -6.49 8.19
CA GLY A 72 -0.38 -6.91 7.87
C GLY A 72 -0.80 -6.41 6.50
N ARG A 73 -1.79 -7.07 5.93
CA ARG A 73 -2.50 -6.58 4.76
C ARG A 73 -3.93 -7.09 4.75
N GLU A 74 -4.87 -6.24 4.38
CA GLU A 74 -6.26 -6.60 4.15
C GLU A 74 -6.77 -6.07 2.81
N ASN A 75 -7.54 -6.88 2.08
CA ASN A 75 -8.16 -6.46 0.81
C ASN A 75 -9.63 -6.12 1.05
N TYR A 76 -10.12 -5.08 0.37
CA TYR A 76 -11.49 -4.64 0.51
C TYR A 76 -12.19 -4.65 -0.84
N THR A 77 -13.38 -5.25 -0.88
CA THR A 77 -14.24 -5.33 -2.06
C THR A 77 -15.61 -4.70 -1.84
N SER A 78 -15.88 -4.22 -0.62
CA SER A 78 -17.16 -3.63 -0.22
C SER A 78 -16.96 -2.26 0.45
N GLY A 79 -17.99 -1.42 0.33
CA GLY A 79 -17.94 -0.02 0.77
C GLY A 79 -17.45 0.93 -0.32
N TRP A 80 -17.89 2.19 -0.25
CA TRP A 80 -17.57 3.20 -1.27
C TRP A 80 -16.06 3.48 -1.36
N ASN A 81 -15.35 3.43 -0.23
CA ASN A 81 -13.90 3.63 -0.18
C ASN A 81 -13.12 2.47 -0.80
N ALA A 82 -13.68 1.26 -0.88
CA ALA A 82 -13.05 0.12 -1.57
C ALA A 82 -12.98 0.33 -3.08
N LEU A 83 -13.81 1.23 -3.63
CA LEU A 83 -13.74 1.62 -5.04
C LEU A 83 -12.43 2.31 -5.40
N ILE A 84 -11.74 2.93 -4.43
CA ILE A 84 -10.51 3.69 -4.68
C ILE A 84 -9.32 3.13 -3.89
N SER A 85 -9.55 2.52 -2.73
CA SER A 85 -8.53 1.92 -1.87
C SER A 85 -8.78 0.41 -1.73
N PRO A 86 -8.25 -0.41 -2.65
CA PRO A 86 -8.56 -1.84 -2.72
C PRO A 86 -7.83 -2.68 -1.67
N ALA A 87 -6.78 -2.13 -1.03
CA ALA A 87 -6.06 -2.79 0.04
C ALA A 87 -5.53 -1.78 1.05
N ASP A 88 -5.49 -2.21 2.29
CA ASP A 88 -4.79 -1.53 3.37
C ASP A 88 -3.53 -2.32 3.71
N VAL A 89 -2.45 -1.62 4.04
CA VAL A 89 -1.16 -2.22 4.36
C VAL A 89 -0.65 -1.67 5.68
N ALA A 90 -0.56 -2.55 6.68
CA ALA A 90 0.07 -2.22 7.94
C ALA A 90 1.60 -2.36 7.82
N LEU A 91 2.32 -1.30 8.19
CA LEU A 91 3.77 -1.23 8.17
C LEU A 91 4.33 -1.05 9.58
N CYS A 92 5.54 -1.54 9.81
CA CYS A 92 6.37 -1.12 10.93
C CYS A 92 7.76 -0.69 10.46
N TRP A 93 8.42 0.17 11.22
CA TRP A 93 9.76 0.71 10.93
C TRP A 93 10.59 0.88 12.22
N GLY A 94 11.79 1.42 12.09
CA GLY A 94 12.69 1.68 13.21
C GLY A 94 13.02 0.42 14.00
N LYS A 95 13.05 0.53 15.34
CA LYS A 95 13.40 -0.58 16.23
C LYS A 95 12.42 -1.75 16.18
N ILE A 96 11.18 -1.53 15.74
CA ILE A 96 10.21 -2.62 15.57
C ILE A 96 10.53 -3.45 14.32
N ALA A 97 11.02 -2.83 13.25
CA ALA A 97 11.48 -3.54 12.06
C ALA A 97 12.88 -4.18 12.26
N GLU A 98 13.75 -3.54 13.05
CA GLU A 98 15.10 -4.00 13.34
C GLU A 98 15.11 -5.41 13.94
N ASN A 99 16.01 -6.26 13.44
CA ASN A 99 16.23 -7.64 13.91
C ASN A 99 14.96 -8.50 13.98
N GLU A 100 13.98 -8.22 13.10
CA GLU A 100 12.70 -8.92 13.04
C GLU A 100 11.86 -8.85 14.33
N THR A 101 12.06 -7.82 15.16
CA THR A 101 11.35 -7.63 16.43
C THR A 101 9.82 -7.69 16.27
N TYR A 102 9.30 -7.16 15.16
CA TYR A 102 7.89 -7.20 14.79
C TYR A 102 7.27 -8.60 14.80
N ARG A 103 8.06 -9.68 14.62
CA ARG A 103 7.56 -11.06 14.64
C ARG A 103 7.11 -11.52 16.03
N ARG A 104 7.57 -10.86 17.11
CA ARG A 104 7.12 -11.14 18.49
C ARG A 104 5.75 -10.51 18.79
N LEU A 105 5.26 -9.63 17.93
CA LEU A 105 3.91 -9.04 18.03
C LEU A 105 2.91 -9.90 17.25
N LYS A 106 1.70 -10.03 17.80
CA LYS A 106 0.56 -10.61 17.09
C LYS A 106 -0.18 -9.50 16.38
N TRP A 107 -0.09 -9.46 15.05
CA TRP A 107 -0.76 -8.47 14.21
C TRP A 107 -2.09 -9.01 13.68
N SER A 108 -3.08 -8.13 13.55
CA SER A 108 -4.32 -8.41 12.81
C SER A 108 -4.83 -7.15 12.12
N GLN A 109 -5.64 -7.32 11.08
CA GLN A 109 -6.31 -6.24 10.37
C GLN A 109 -7.77 -6.57 10.10
N GLY A 110 -8.59 -5.53 9.96
CA GLY A 110 -9.99 -5.66 9.61
C GLY A 110 -10.74 -4.35 9.76
N ASN A 111 -11.88 -4.19 9.06
CA ASN A 111 -12.72 -3.00 9.11
C ASN A 111 -11.99 -1.67 8.83
N ARG A 112 -10.91 -1.68 8.05
CA ARG A 112 -10.00 -0.54 7.80
C ARG A 112 -9.10 -0.18 8.98
N TRP A 113 -8.83 -1.13 9.86
CA TRP A 113 -7.99 -0.97 11.03
C TRP A 113 -6.90 -2.03 11.10
N TYR A 114 -5.92 -1.77 11.97
CA TYR A 114 -4.92 -2.74 12.37
C TYR A 114 -4.79 -2.77 13.89
N PHE A 115 -4.39 -3.93 14.39
CA PHE A 115 -4.22 -4.19 15.81
C PHE A 115 -2.92 -4.96 16.03
N TRP A 116 -2.33 -4.78 17.19
CA TRP A 116 -1.22 -5.59 17.66
C TRP A 116 -1.39 -5.96 19.12
N ARG A 117 -0.80 -7.09 19.50
CA ARG A 117 -0.65 -7.48 20.89
C ARG A 117 0.79 -7.90 21.17
N ALA A 118 1.36 -7.28 22.21
CA ALA A 118 2.66 -7.62 22.75
C ALA A 118 2.54 -8.60 23.94
N GLY A 119 3.57 -9.43 24.12
CA GLY A 119 3.80 -10.15 25.37
C GLY A 119 4.34 -9.20 26.45
N GLU A 120 4.26 -9.59 27.72
CA GLU A 120 4.75 -8.79 28.86
C GLU A 120 6.25 -8.49 28.78
N ASP A 121 7.02 -9.35 28.12
CA ASP A 121 8.47 -9.30 27.96
C ASP A 121 8.91 -8.60 26.65
N PHE A 122 8.00 -7.95 25.92
CA PHE A 122 8.32 -7.39 24.59
C PHE A 122 9.38 -6.29 24.64
N GLY A 123 9.47 -5.57 25.76
CA GLY A 123 10.53 -4.58 26.02
C GLY A 123 10.29 -3.18 25.43
N TYR A 124 9.18 -2.98 24.71
CA TYR A 124 8.74 -1.66 24.23
C TYR A 124 7.33 -1.35 24.75
N SER A 125 7.07 -0.07 25.05
CA SER A 125 5.74 0.39 25.45
C SER A 125 4.77 0.36 24.27
N ASN A 126 3.47 0.35 24.57
CA ASN A 126 2.43 0.47 23.53
C ASN A 126 2.58 1.76 22.71
N ASP A 127 2.96 2.87 23.35
CA ASP A 127 3.22 4.14 22.68
C ASP A 127 4.40 4.07 21.72
N PHE A 128 5.44 3.32 22.09
CA PHE A 128 6.58 3.11 21.22
C PHE A 128 6.17 2.31 19.98
N ILE A 129 5.40 1.23 20.13
CA ILE A 129 4.91 0.43 19.00
C ILE A 129 4.02 1.30 18.10
N ALA A 130 3.06 2.03 18.69
CA ALA A 130 2.16 2.92 17.96
C ALA A 130 2.89 3.99 17.15
N GLY A 131 4.00 4.53 17.66
CA GLY A 131 4.84 5.50 16.94
C GLY A 131 5.79 4.90 15.90
N HIS A 132 5.84 3.57 15.79
CA HIS A 132 6.71 2.83 14.87
C HIS A 132 5.93 1.86 13.97
N SER A 133 4.61 2.05 13.88
CA SER A 133 3.76 1.33 12.94
C SER A 133 2.62 2.20 12.47
N SER A 134 2.10 1.92 11.27
CA SER A 134 0.91 2.59 10.76
C SER A 134 0.11 1.68 9.85
N ASN A 135 -1.16 2.04 9.62
CA ASN A 135 -2.01 1.41 8.62
C ASN A 135 -2.24 2.38 7.47
N ASN A 136 -1.79 1.97 6.28
CA ASN A 136 -1.80 2.81 5.09
C ASN A 136 -2.94 2.35 4.16
N HIS A 137 -3.92 3.22 3.96
CA HIS A 137 -4.99 3.03 2.98
C HIS A 137 -4.50 3.45 1.60
N LEU A 138 -4.25 2.48 0.71
CA LEU A 138 -3.58 2.75 -0.54
C LEU A 138 -4.58 3.02 -1.65
N ILE A 139 -4.61 4.25 -2.15
CA ILE A 139 -5.31 4.66 -3.38
C ILE A 139 -4.29 4.63 -4.54
N PRO A 140 -4.24 3.58 -5.38
CA PRO A 140 -3.23 3.46 -6.42
C PRO A 140 -3.50 4.47 -7.55
N ALA A 141 -2.48 5.22 -7.97
CA ALA A 141 -2.62 6.18 -9.06
C ALA A 141 -2.85 5.52 -10.43
N THR A 142 -2.45 4.25 -10.59
CA THR A 142 -2.55 3.51 -11.84
C THR A 142 -3.06 2.07 -11.63
N PRO A 143 -3.66 1.43 -12.66
CA PRO A 143 -4.05 0.03 -12.58
C PRO A 143 -2.86 -0.92 -12.34
N ASN A 144 -1.65 -0.54 -12.78
CA ASN A 144 -0.45 -1.32 -12.55
C ASN A 144 -0.02 -1.28 -11.07
N LEU A 145 -0.08 -0.10 -10.44
CA LEU A 145 0.12 0.04 -8.99
C LEU A 145 -0.92 -0.75 -8.20
N GLU A 146 -2.18 -0.74 -8.62
CA GLU A 146 -3.23 -1.55 -7.96
C GLU A 146 -2.86 -3.04 -7.97
N LYS A 147 -2.42 -3.56 -9.12
CA LYS A 147 -1.93 -4.94 -9.22
C LYS A 147 -0.70 -5.18 -8.33
N ALA A 148 0.23 -4.23 -8.28
CA ALA A 148 1.46 -4.34 -7.50
C ALA A 148 1.19 -4.37 -6.00
N VAL A 149 0.38 -3.43 -5.50
CA VAL A 149 -0.16 -3.44 -4.14
C VAL A 149 -0.82 -4.78 -3.86
N LYS A 150 -1.59 -5.30 -4.82
CA LYS A 150 -2.27 -6.59 -4.69
C LYS A 150 -1.34 -7.81 -4.57
N THR A 151 -0.03 -7.66 -4.76
CA THR A 151 0.96 -8.73 -4.59
C THR A 151 1.79 -8.66 -3.30
N LEU A 152 1.75 -7.54 -2.55
CA LEU A 152 2.46 -7.37 -1.28
C LEU A 152 2.13 -8.46 -0.25
N ARG A 153 3.13 -8.92 0.49
CA ARG A 153 3.02 -9.96 1.52
C ARG A 153 3.61 -9.50 2.84
N VAL A 154 3.13 -10.09 3.93
CA VAL A 154 3.74 -9.93 5.26
C VAL A 154 5.23 -10.34 5.19
N GLY A 155 6.09 -9.48 5.71
CA GLY A 155 7.55 -9.61 5.65
C GLY A 155 8.21 -8.88 4.49
N ASP A 156 7.45 -8.35 3.52
CA ASP A 156 8.02 -7.53 2.46
C ASP A 156 8.57 -6.22 3.03
N ALA A 157 9.81 -5.88 2.69
CA ALA A 157 10.32 -4.51 2.84
C ALA A 157 9.81 -3.66 1.67
N VAL A 158 9.16 -2.55 1.97
CA VAL A 158 8.52 -1.68 0.97
C VAL A 158 8.89 -0.21 1.17
N GLU A 159 8.95 0.54 0.07
CA GLU A 159 8.87 2.00 0.06
C GLU A 159 7.59 2.39 -0.67
N LEU A 160 6.71 3.10 0.04
CA LEU A 160 5.48 3.66 -0.51
C LEU A 160 5.67 5.16 -0.63
N THR A 161 5.51 5.70 -1.84
CA THR A 161 5.64 7.14 -2.11
C THR A 161 4.38 7.65 -2.79
N GLY A 162 3.91 8.82 -2.34
CA GLY A 162 2.70 9.42 -2.85
C GLY A 162 2.32 10.70 -2.12
N HIS A 163 1.02 10.88 -1.93
CA HIS A 163 0.47 12.02 -1.21
C HIS A 163 -0.54 11.59 -0.16
N LEU A 164 -0.50 12.19 1.03
CA LEU A 164 -1.61 12.11 1.97
C LEU A 164 -2.80 12.88 1.42
N VAL A 165 -4.00 12.30 1.49
CA VAL A 165 -5.19 12.86 0.85
C VAL A 165 -6.41 12.88 1.74
N ASP A 166 -7.24 13.90 1.54
CA ASP A 166 -8.64 13.86 1.94
C ASP A 166 -9.49 13.43 0.74
N VAL A 167 -10.51 12.62 0.98
CA VAL A 167 -11.45 12.17 -0.04
C VAL A 167 -12.87 12.59 0.33
N ALA A 168 -13.55 13.19 -0.64
CA ALA A 168 -14.99 13.41 -0.62
C ALA A 168 -15.63 12.57 -1.74
N ALA A 169 -16.81 12.04 -1.50
CA ALA A 169 -17.60 11.42 -2.55
C ALA A 169 -19.09 11.76 -2.40
N THR A 170 -19.79 11.88 -3.52
CA THR A 170 -21.25 12.04 -3.54
C THR A 170 -21.85 10.98 -4.43
N LYS A 171 -22.96 10.37 -3.99
CA LYS A 171 -23.78 9.48 -4.83
C LYS A 171 -25.25 9.77 -4.59
N LYS A 172 -25.95 10.15 -5.66
CA LYS A 172 -27.33 10.65 -5.58
C LYS A 172 -27.39 11.87 -4.65
N SER A 173 -28.00 11.73 -3.47
CA SER A 173 -28.16 12.77 -2.45
C SER A 173 -27.40 12.46 -1.15
N GLN A 174 -26.46 11.51 -1.18
CA GLN A 174 -25.64 11.13 -0.02
C GLN A 174 -24.18 11.54 -0.23
N ASP A 175 -23.62 12.19 0.79
CA ASP A 175 -22.22 12.59 0.84
C ASP A 175 -21.41 11.68 1.76
N TYR A 176 -20.16 11.46 1.39
CA TYR A 176 -19.20 10.61 2.09
C TYR A 176 -17.87 11.35 2.23
N TRP A 177 -17.17 11.08 3.33
CA TRP A 177 -15.90 11.72 3.64
C TRP A 177 -14.92 10.69 4.21
N TRP A 178 -13.66 10.83 3.85
CA TRP A 178 -12.55 10.07 4.41
C TRP A 178 -11.33 10.97 4.50
N ARG A 179 -10.81 11.17 5.71
CA ARG A 179 -9.72 12.11 5.99
C ARG A 179 -8.48 11.35 6.43
N SER A 180 -7.35 11.75 5.90
CA SER A 180 -6.06 11.17 6.29
C SER A 180 -5.60 11.76 7.61
N SER A 181 -4.91 10.95 8.41
CA SER A 181 -3.95 11.49 9.37
C SER A 181 -2.96 12.41 8.65
N MET A 182 -2.60 13.51 9.32
CA MET A 182 -1.59 14.47 8.87
C MET A 182 -0.40 14.54 9.85
N THR A 183 -0.30 13.58 10.77
CA THR A 183 0.79 13.50 11.75
C THR A 183 1.30 12.07 11.79
N THR A 184 2.61 11.86 11.84
CA THR A 184 3.18 10.50 11.88
C THR A 184 3.14 9.87 13.28
N SER A 185 2.39 10.46 14.21
CA SER A 185 2.41 10.11 15.65
C SER A 185 1.02 10.12 16.30
N ASP A 186 -0.06 10.30 15.53
CA ASP A 186 -1.41 10.23 16.07
C ASP A 186 -1.82 8.77 16.35
N ARG A 187 -2.85 8.62 17.18
CA ARG A 187 -3.30 7.34 17.72
C ARG A 187 -4.82 7.25 17.63
N GLY A 188 -5.34 6.05 17.37
CA GLY A 188 -6.79 5.79 17.42
C GLY A 188 -7.56 6.21 16.16
N GLU A 189 -8.84 6.55 16.32
CA GLU A 189 -9.69 7.06 15.22
C GLU A 189 -9.09 8.27 14.54
N GLY A 190 -8.91 8.17 13.22
CA GLY A 190 -8.32 9.23 12.40
C GLY A 190 -6.80 9.15 12.24
N ALA A 191 -6.12 8.20 12.88
CA ALA A 191 -4.67 8.05 12.81
C ALA A 191 -4.13 7.30 11.57
N CYS A 192 -5.01 6.84 10.68
CA CYS A 192 -4.58 6.09 9.50
C CYS A 192 -4.28 7.03 8.34
N GLU A 193 -3.18 6.78 7.63
CA GLU A 193 -2.81 7.51 6.44
C GLU A 193 -3.63 7.04 5.24
N ILE A 194 -4.24 7.99 4.53
CA ILE A 194 -4.82 7.73 3.20
C ILE A 194 -3.82 8.20 2.16
N LEU A 195 -3.18 7.25 1.50
CA LEU A 195 -2.08 7.49 0.60
C LEU A 195 -2.54 7.34 -0.86
N TYR A 196 -2.58 8.46 -1.58
CA TYR A 196 -2.60 8.43 -3.04
C TYR A 196 -1.21 8.01 -3.54
N LEU A 197 -1.07 6.72 -3.79
CA LEU A 197 0.19 6.05 -4.07
C LEU A 197 0.59 6.29 -5.52
N THR A 198 1.76 6.88 -5.73
CA THR A 198 2.32 7.15 -7.07
C THR A 198 3.55 6.30 -7.38
N ARG A 199 4.17 5.69 -6.36
CA ARG A 199 5.29 4.78 -6.54
C ARG A 199 5.37 3.75 -5.42
N LEU A 200 5.65 2.51 -5.79
CA LEU A 200 5.94 1.39 -4.88
C LEU A 200 7.30 0.79 -5.24
N ARG A 201 8.20 0.66 -4.26
CA ARG A 201 9.41 -0.18 -4.38
C ARG A 201 9.28 -1.41 -3.48
N VAL A 202 9.51 -2.59 -4.05
CA VAL A 202 9.51 -3.87 -3.33
C VAL A 202 10.29 -4.92 -4.13
N HIS A 203 11.07 -5.78 -3.46
CA HIS A 203 11.86 -6.85 -4.12
C HIS A 203 12.76 -6.36 -5.27
N GLY A 204 13.36 -5.19 -5.11
CA GLY A 204 14.22 -4.57 -6.14
C GLY A 204 13.46 -4.04 -7.38
N LYS A 205 12.13 -4.06 -7.35
CA LYS A 205 11.25 -3.63 -8.45
C LYS A 205 10.58 -2.31 -8.09
N VAL A 206 10.38 -1.47 -9.09
CA VAL A 206 9.64 -0.21 -8.99
C VAL A 206 8.35 -0.33 -9.81
N TYR A 207 7.25 0.15 -9.25
CA TYR A 207 5.96 0.27 -9.92
C TYR A 207 5.48 1.71 -9.82
N GLN A 208 4.94 2.23 -10.92
CA GLN A 208 4.33 3.56 -11.08
C GLN A 208 3.11 3.41 -11.99
#